data_AF-A0A915DGG7-F1
#
_entry.id   AF-A0A915DGG7-F1
#
_cell.length_a   1.000
_cell.length_b   1.000
_cell.length_c   1.000
_cell.angle_alpha   90.00
_cell.angle_beta   90.00
_cell.angle_gamma   90.00
#
_symmetry.space_group_name_H-M   'P 1'
#
loop_
_entity.id
_entity.type
_entity.pdbx_description
1 polymer ?
#
loop_
_entity_poly.entity_id
_entity_poly.type
_entity_poly.pdbx_seq_one_letter_code
_entity_poly.pdbx_strand_id
1 'polypeptide(L)'
;MATNPLVIDQNDPDDSLFSQQLNAGAQQEVPWWQKNFLLQQPTLVNAWNGWVVGTSGVFEAIVIVSLCTLFSMITVLSAIGICERCKIQSGGIYFLISHVLGKRIGGAIGIIYTFGQATATSLVALGFGESMVRLFGVFSQSATKVFAVVVLVILTALNFAGLRSGYHRLFAGAVFTRDIEHGIDYLSRERLTANWEPHYSVTNCSFEGTTFTTKHESFFSVFGVLFANFIGVLAGVNMSANLANPLKDIAQGELSALGVSYVLCFVFMLLLGAGVDRAALVCDSMVSERISLTKVFFLSGLYISCLSSIISSSLGTSRVVQGIAAEGLLPSLNFLVEEDSDNKNPLKRQYW
;
A
#
# COMPACT_ATOMS: atom_id res chain seq x y z
N MET A 1 18.34 -33.33 -33.01
CA MET A 1 17.48 -32.94 -34.15
C MET A 1 17.73 -31.46 -34.39
N ALA A 2 18.29 -31.12 -35.55
CA ALA A 2 18.55 -29.74 -35.94
C ALA A 2 17.22 -29.02 -36.18
N THR A 3 17.01 -27.87 -35.54
CA THR A 3 15.90 -26.95 -35.82
C THR A 3 16.26 -26.12 -37.04
N ASN A 4 15.49 -26.26 -38.12
CA ASN A 4 15.59 -25.37 -39.27
C ASN A 4 15.30 -23.92 -38.85
N PRO A 5 16.04 -22.92 -39.36
CA PRO A 5 15.68 -21.52 -39.16
C PRO A 5 14.39 -21.21 -39.93
N LEU A 6 13.45 -20.55 -39.25
CA LEU A 6 12.20 -20.08 -39.82
C LEU A 6 12.50 -18.99 -40.85
N VAL A 7 12.12 -19.23 -42.11
CA VAL A 7 12.11 -18.22 -43.17
C VAL A 7 10.87 -17.35 -42.96
N ILE A 8 11.07 -16.08 -42.62
CA ILE A 8 10.00 -15.11 -42.41
C ILE A 8 9.67 -14.47 -43.76
N ASP A 9 8.42 -14.59 -44.20
CA ASP A 9 7.90 -13.97 -45.41
C ASP A 9 7.69 -12.46 -45.18
N GLN A 10 8.22 -11.61 -46.06
CA GLN A 10 8.20 -10.16 -45.91
C GLN A 10 6.89 -9.51 -46.37
N ASN A 11 5.89 -10.31 -46.78
CA ASN A 11 4.62 -9.83 -47.30
C ASN A 11 3.45 -9.95 -46.30
N ASP A 12 3.72 -10.16 -45.01
CA ASP A 12 2.66 -10.23 -44.00
C ASP A 12 1.99 -8.85 -43.80
N PRO A 13 0.64 -8.79 -43.68
CA PRO A 13 -0.09 -7.53 -43.53
C PRO A 13 0.29 -6.80 -42.22
N ASP A 14 0.20 -5.46 -42.23
CA ASP A 14 0.64 -4.57 -41.15
C ASP A 14 -0.04 -4.81 -39.78
N ASP A 15 -1.13 -5.58 -39.74
CA ASP A 15 -1.85 -5.97 -38.52
C ASP A 15 -1.38 -7.30 -37.91
N SER A 16 -0.34 -7.93 -38.48
CA SER A 16 0.22 -9.19 -37.97
C SER A 16 0.96 -8.97 -36.64
N LEU A 17 0.86 -9.94 -35.73
CA LEU A 17 1.48 -9.91 -34.39
C LEU A 17 3.01 -9.68 -34.45
N PHE A 18 3.63 -9.98 -35.59
CA PHE A 18 5.07 -9.79 -35.86
C PHE A 18 5.43 -8.39 -36.37
N SER A 19 4.50 -7.63 -36.96
CA SER A 19 4.74 -6.22 -37.34
C SER A 19 4.87 -5.32 -36.10
N GLN A 20 4.11 -5.63 -35.03
CA GLN A 20 4.24 -4.96 -33.73
C GLN A 20 5.62 -5.22 -33.10
N GLN A 21 6.22 -6.37 -33.37
CA GLN A 21 7.53 -6.75 -32.85
C GLN A 21 8.68 -6.05 -33.60
N LEU A 22 8.51 -5.76 -34.89
CA LEU A 22 9.43 -4.91 -35.67
C LEU A 22 9.40 -3.44 -35.20
N ASN A 23 8.22 -2.91 -34.85
CA ASN A 23 8.10 -1.55 -34.30
C ASN A 23 8.55 -1.44 -32.83
N ALA A 24 8.51 -2.54 -32.08
CA ALA A 24 9.06 -2.60 -30.72
C ALA A 24 10.60 -2.56 -30.68
N GLY A 25 11.28 -2.93 -31.78
CA GLY A 25 12.74 -2.94 -31.89
C GLY A 25 13.43 -1.56 -31.88
N ALA A 26 12.67 -0.47 -31.99
CA ALA A 26 13.21 0.91 -31.99
C ALA A 26 13.18 1.58 -30.60
N GLN A 27 12.62 0.94 -29.58
CA GLN A 27 12.65 1.44 -28.20
C GLN A 27 13.61 0.59 -27.37
N GLN A 28 14.70 1.20 -26.94
CA GLN A 28 15.73 0.61 -26.08
C GLN A 28 15.10 -0.21 -24.93
N GLU A 29 15.15 -1.54 -25.04
CA GLU A 29 14.50 -2.47 -24.12
C GLU A 29 15.26 -2.52 -22.80
N VAL A 30 14.83 -1.71 -21.84
CA VAL A 30 15.13 -1.93 -20.42
C VAL A 30 14.37 -3.18 -19.94
N PRO A 31 15.02 -4.17 -19.31
CA PRO A 31 14.39 -5.40 -18.83
C PRO A 31 13.16 -5.12 -17.96
N TRP A 32 12.12 -5.98 -18.05
CA TRP A 32 10.85 -5.82 -17.33
C TRP A 32 11.01 -5.65 -15.81
N TRP A 33 12.03 -6.30 -15.22
CA TRP A 33 12.35 -6.16 -13.81
C TRP A 33 12.96 -4.78 -13.50
N GLN A 34 13.69 -4.14 -14.41
CA GLN A 34 14.11 -2.74 -14.23
C GLN A 34 12.96 -1.73 -14.39
N LYS A 35 11.93 -2.05 -15.20
CA LYS A 35 10.75 -1.18 -15.38
C LYS A 35 9.74 -1.26 -14.24
N ASN A 36 9.54 -2.44 -13.64
CA ASN A 36 8.49 -2.67 -12.65
C ASN A 36 9.00 -2.81 -11.21
N PHE A 37 10.28 -3.18 -11.01
CA PHE A 37 10.85 -3.36 -9.66
C PHE A 37 11.51 -2.08 -9.14
N LEU A 38 12.06 -1.26 -10.05
CA LEU A 38 12.55 0.08 -9.76
C LEU A 38 11.51 1.07 -10.23
N LEU A 39 10.58 1.41 -9.34
CA LEU A 39 9.61 2.47 -9.54
C LEU A 39 10.37 3.77 -9.89
N GLN A 40 10.51 4.06 -11.18
CA GLN A 40 11.18 5.24 -11.73
C GLN A 40 10.30 6.50 -11.62
N GLN A 41 9.10 6.36 -11.06
CA GLN A 41 8.16 7.43 -10.82
C GLN A 41 7.85 7.52 -9.32
N PRO A 42 7.60 8.74 -8.80
CA PRO A 42 7.22 8.93 -7.41
C PRO A 42 5.98 8.12 -7.07
N THR A 43 6.15 6.98 -6.39
CA THR A 43 5.05 6.13 -5.95
C THR A 43 4.59 6.55 -4.58
N LEU A 44 3.72 7.55 -4.57
CA LEU A 44 3.01 7.99 -3.39
C LEU A 44 1.81 7.09 -3.12
N VAL A 45 2.10 5.94 -2.54
CA VAL A 45 1.07 5.01 -2.10
C VAL A 45 0.39 5.50 -0.82
N ASN A 46 1.04 6.38 -0.04
CA ASN A 46 0.46 6.92 1.20
C ASN A 46 0.16 8.42 1.23
N ALA A 47 0.18 9.17 0.10
CA ALA A 47 -0.42 10.51 0.07
C ALA A 47 -1.83 10.41 -0.49
N TRP A 48 -2.81 10.30 0.40
CA TRP A 48 -4.16 9.94 0.02
C TRP A 48 -4.76 11.02 -0.91
N ASN A 49 -5.07 10.56 -2.13
CA ASN A 49 -6.24 10.82 -2.99
C ASN A 49 -6.27 12.00 -3.96
N GLY A 50 -5.27 12.89 -4.02
CA GLY A 50 -5.23 13.94 -5.04
C GLY A 50 -5.24 13.37 -6.46
N TRP A 51 -4.20 12.61 -6.79
CA TRP A 51 -3.98 12.06 -8.14
C TRP A 51 -5.07 11.07 -8.58
N VAL A 52 -5.54 10.21 -7.67
CA VAL A 52 -6.61 9.25 -7.95
C VAL A 52 -7.89 9.99 -8.35
N VAL A 53 -8.30 10.99 -7.56
CA VAL A 53 -9.50 11.79 -7.83
C VAL A 53 -9.32 12.67 -9.08
N GLY A 54 -8.11 13.19 -9.32
CA GLY A 54 -7.79 13.99 -10.51
C GLY A 54 -7.86 13.18 -11.82
N THR A 55 -7.34 11.95 -11.82
CA THR A 55 -7.21 11.10 -13.02
C THR A 55 -8.47 10.30 -13.32
N SER A 56 -9.04 9.62 -12.30
CA SER A 56 -10.26 8.82 -12.46
C SER A 56 -11.55 9.61 -12.28
N GLY A 57 -11.46 10.84 -11.78
CA GLY A 57 -12.65 11.59 -11.37
C GLY A 57 -13.25 11.07 -10.06
N VAL A 58 -14.12 11.88 -9.46
CA VAL A 58 -14.70 11.60 -8.14
C VAL A 58 -15.60 10.36 -8.18
N PHE A 59 -16.39 10.19 -9.25
CA PHE A 59 -17.32 9.08 -9.37
C PHE A 59 -16.58 7.74 -9.42
N GLU A 60 -15.62 7.60 -10.34
CA GLU A 60 -14.88 6.36 -10.51
C GLU A 60 -13.96 6.08 -9.31
N ALA A 61 -13.35 7.11 -8.70
CA ALA A 61 -12.60 6.95 -7.46
C ALA A 61 -13.44 6.34 -6.32
N ILE A 62 -14.70 6.79 -6.16
CA ILE A 62 -15.64 6.22 -5.17
C ILE A 62 -15.97 4.76 -5.52
N VAL A 63 -16.16 4.43 -6.81
CA VAL A 63 -16.39 3.06 -7.26
C VAL A 63 -15.19 2.18 -6.94
N ILE A 64 -13.97 2.64 -7.22
CA ILE A 64 -12.73 1.91 -6.91
C ILE A 64 -12.62 1.66 -5.40
N VAL A 65 -12.81 2.68 -4.56
CA VAL A 65 -12.78 2.51 -3.09
C VAL A 65 -13.85 1.52 -2.63
N SER A 66 -15.06 1.61 -3.17
CA SER A 66 -16.15 0.72 -2.80
C SER A 66 -15.86 -0.74 -3.18
N LEU A 67 -15.26 -0.98 -4.35
CA LEU A 67 -14.80 -2.30 -4.77
C LEU A 67 -13.68 -2.84 -3.88
N CYS A 68 -12.68 -2.02 -3.55
CA CYS A 68 -11.60 -2.39 -2.64
C CYS A 68 -12.13 -2.75 -1.25
N THR A 69 -13.00 -1.91 -0.68
CA THR A 69 -13.65 -2.18 0.61
C THR A 69 -14.49 -3.45 0.57
N LEU A 70 -15.16 -3.75 -0.55
CA LEU A 70 -15.92 -4.99 -0.71
C LEU A 70 -15.01 -6.22 -0.68
N PHE A 71 -13.87 -6.20 -1.38
CA PHE A 71 -12.88 -7.30 -1.31
C PHE A 71 -12.30 -7.46 0.08
N SER A 72 -11.97 -6.36 0.75
CA SER A 72 -11.50 -6.37 2.14
C SER A 72 -12.56 -6.93 3.09
N MET A 73 -13.83 -6.55 2.90
CA MET A 73 -14.94 -7.01 3.73
C MET A 73 -15.17 -8.52 3.58
N ILE A 74 -15.13 -9.06 2.35
CA ILE A 74 -15.19 -10.51 2.12
C ILE A 74 -14.07 -11.23 2.88
N THR A 75 -12.86 -10.68 2.83
CA THR A 75 -11.70 -11.27 3.49
C THR A 75 -11.83 -11.24 5.02
N VAL A 76 -12.30 -10.13 5.59
CA VAL A 76 -12.54 -9.98 7.04
C VAL A 76 -13.65 -10.90 7.52
N LEU A 77 -14.79 -10.96 6.81
CA LEU A 77 -15.87 -11.88 7.18
C LEU A 77 -15.44 -13.34 7.13
N SER A 78 -14.64 -13.71 6.13
CA SER A 78 -14.03 -15.04 6.05
C SER A 78 -13.13 -15.32 7.26
N ALA A 79 -12.26 -14.37 7.63
CA ALA A 79 -11.40 -14.51 8.80
C ALA A 79 -12.19 -14.63 10.11
N ILE A 80 -13.23 -13.82 10.30
CA ILE A 80 -14.11 -13.87 11.48
C ILE A 80 -14.80 -15.25 11.57
N GLY A 81 -15.34 -15.75 10.45
CA GLY A 81 -15.99 -17.06 10.43
C GLY A 81 -15.03 -18.22 10.76
N ILE A 82 -13.75 -18.08 10.44
CA ILE A 82 -12.73 -19.05 10.87
C ILE A 82 -12.42 -18.88 12.37
N CYS A 83 -12.25 -17.64 12.84
CA CYS A 83 -12.00 -17.34 14.26
C CYS A 83 -13.08 -17.91 15.18
N GLU A 84 -14.37 -17.87 14.80
CA GLU A 84 -15.47 -18.42 15.60
C GLU A 84 -15.38 -19.95 15.81
N ARG A 85 -14.73 -20.67 14.89
CA ARG A 85 -14.63 -22.15 14.93
C ARG A 85 -13.31 -22.66 15.48
N CYS A 86 -12.30 -21.79 15.57
CA CYS A 86 -10.95 -22.15 16.00
C CYS A 86 -10.59 -21.46 17.31
N LYS A 87 -10.02 -22.22 18.27
CA LYS A 87 -9.46 -21.61 19.48
C LYS A 87 -8.22 -20.80 19.07
N ILE A 88 -8.31 -19.48 19.16
CA ILE A 88 -7.23 -18.55 18.80
C ILE A 88 -6.04 -18.80 19.72
N GLN A 89 -4.90 -19.21 19.13
CA GLN A 89 -3.62 -19.37 19.81
C GLN A 89 -2.58 -18.40 19.23
N SER A 90 -1.37 -18.42 19.78
CA SER A 90 -0.32 -17.43 19.54
C SER A 90 0.40 -17.56 18.18
N GLY A 91 -0.32 -17.50 17.06
CA GLY A 91 0.26 -17.64 15.71
C GLY A 91 -0.37 -16.78 14.61
N GLY A 92 -1.20 -15.80 14.97
CA GLY A 92 -1.76 -14.81 14.05
C GLY A 92 -2.61 -15.42 12.94
N ILE A 93 -2.62 -14.76 11.76
CA ILE A 93 -3.37 -15.23 10.57
C ILE A 93 -2.88 -16.60 10.11
N TYR A 94 -1.58 -16.85 10.15
CA TYR A 94 -1.00 -18.10 9.66
C TYR A 94 -1.57 -19.31 10.39
N PHE A 95 -1.55 -19.28 11.72
CA PHE A 95 -2.08 -20.36 12.55
C PHE A 95 -3.57 -20.61 12.27
N LEU A 96 -4.34 -19.54 12.05
CA LEU A 96 -5.75 -19.64 11.72
C LEU A 96 -5.98 -20.39 10.40
N ILE A 97 -5.20 -20.04 9.37
CA ILE A 97 -5.29 -20.64 8.03
C ILE A 97 -4.74 -22.07 8.03
N SER A 98 -3.59 -22.33 8.68
CA SER A 98 -2.98 -23.66 8.73
C SER A 98 -3.86 -24.68 9.47
N HIS A 99 -4.67 -24.22 10.43
CA HIS A 99 -5.61 -25.07 11.15
C HIS A 99 -6.81 -25.51 10.28
N VAL A 100 -7.31 -24.66 9.39
CA VAL A 100 -8.49 -24.97 8.55
C VAL A 100 -8.10 -25.65 7.23
N LEU A 101 -7.09 -25.12 6.53
CA LEU A 101 -6.69 -25.62 5.21
C LEU A 101 -5.60 -26.69 5.30
N GLY A 102 -5.07 -26.95 6.49
CA GLY A 102 -3.94 -27.83 6.71
C GLY A 102 -2.60 -27.14 6.48
N LYS A 103 -1.57 -27.68 7.16
CA LYS A 103 -0.23 -27.08 7.25
C LYS A 103 0.43 -26.78 5.89
N ARG A 104 0.30 -27.69 4.91
CA ARG A 104 0.93 -27.50 3.58
C ARG A 104 0.34 -26.30 2.82
N ILE A 105 -0.99 -26.17 2.81
CA ILE A 105 -1.68 -25.08 2.12
C ILE A 105 -1.50 -23.78 2.91
N GLY A 106 -1.62 -23.84 4.24
CA GLY A 106 -1.35 -22.71 5.12
C GLY A 106 0.07 -22.16 4.98
N GLY A 107 1.07 -23.03 4.85
CA GLY A 107 2.48 -22.67 4.58
C GLY A 107 2.65 -21.90 3.28
N ALA A 108 2.08 -22.40 2.18
CA ALA A 108 2.16 -21.73 0.88
C ALA A 108 1.49 -20.34 0.91
N ILE A 109 0.29 -20.25 1.48
CA ILE A 109 -0.43 -18.98 1.63
C ILE A 109 0.33 -18.03 2.56
N GLY A 110 0.90 -18.54 3.65
CA GLY A 110 1.70 -17.76 4.59
C GLY A 110 2.93 -17.14 3.95
N ILE A 111 3.66 -17.89 3.11
CA ILE A 111 4.82 -17.35 2.37
C ILE A 111 4.38 -16.22 1.42
N ILE A 112 3.31 -16.44 0.65
CA ILE A 112 2.77 -15.40 -0.26
C ILE A 112 2.36 -14.15 0.54
N TYR A 113 1.70 -14.35 1.69
CA TYR A 113 1.29 -13.27 2.58
C TYR A 113 2.51 -12.47 3.10
N THR A 114 3.57 -13.15 3.55
CA THR A 114 4.78 -12.47 4.04
C THR A 114 5.48 -11.66 2.95
N PHE A 115 5.53 -12.18 1.72
CA PHE A 115 6.07 -11.44 0.58
C PHE A 115 5.24 -10.19 0.27
N GLY A 116 3.91 -10.34 0.20
CA GLY A 116 3.01 -9.21 -0.04
C GLY A 116 3.13 -8.13 1.03
N GLN A 117 3.24 -8.52 2.31
CA GLN A 117 3.45 -7.58 3.41
C GLN A 117 4.81 -6.87 3.36
N ALA A 118 5.87 -7.59 2.97
CA ALA A 118 7.19 -6.97 2.76
C ALA A 118 7.15 -5.93 1.65
N THR A 119 6.49 -6.23 0.52
CA THR A 119 6.31 -5.27 -0.59
C THR A 119 5.47 -4.06 -0.15
N ALA A 120 4.36 -4.26 0.56
CA ALA A 120 3.53 -3.17 1.07
C ALA A 120 4.31 -2.26 2.04
N THR A 121 5.14 -2.85 2.92
CA THR A 121 6.00 -2.11 3.86
C THR A 121 7.04 -1.26 3.13
N SER A 122 7.67 -1.81 2.08
CA SER A 122 8.61 -1.07 1.23
C SER A 122 7.94 0.14 0.57
N LEU A 123 6.71 -0.04 0.12
CA LEU A 123 5.92 0.98 -0.56
C LEU A 123 5.55 2.15 0.38
N VAL A 124 5.21 1.83 1.64
CA VAL A 124 5.04 2.85 2.70
C VAL A 124 6.34 3.60 2.99
N ALA A 125 7.47 2.89 3.05
CA ALA A 125 8.78 3.50 3.27
C ALA A 125 9.23 4.41 2.11
N LEU A 126 8.92 4.04 0.87
CA LEU A 126 9.17 4.89 -0.30
C LEU A 126 8.34 6.17 -0.26
N GLY A 127 7.04 6.07 0.09
CA GLY A 127 6.19 7.25 0.27
C GLY A 127 6.69 8.19 1.38
N PHE A 128 7.20 7.62 2.48
CA PHE A 128 7.87 8.39 3.54
C PHE A 128 9.14 9.07 3.01
N GLY A 129 9.99 8.34 2.28
CA GLY A 129 11.22 8.87 1.70
C GLY A 129 10.96 10.03 0.74
N GLU A 130 9.93 9.94 -0.09
CA GLU A 130 9.57 11.00 -1.05
C GLU A 130 9.13 12.28 -0.33
N SER A 131 8.30 12.14 0.70
CA SER A 131 7.87 13.29 1.51
C SER A 131 9.04 13.92 2.27
N MET A 132 9.99 13.13 2.80
CA MET A 132 11.21 13.65 3.43
C MET A 132 12.10 14.44 2.46
N VAL A 133 12.30 13.91 1.26
CA VAL A 133 13.12 14.51 0.21
C VAL A 133 12.58 15.87 -0.21
N ARG A 134 11.25 16.02 -0.30
CA ARG A 134 10.59 17.31 -0.50
C ARG A 134 10.76 18.26 0.68
N LEU A 135 10.64 17.76 1.92
CA LEU A 135 10.84 18.58 3.12
C LEU A 135 12.26 19.17 3.20
N PHE A 136 13.27 18.43 2.77
CA PHE A 136 14.66 18.90 2.73
C PHE A 136 15.04 19.66 1.45
N GLY A 137 14.12 19.82 0.49
CA GLY A 137 14.39 20.50 -0.78
C GLY A 137 15.42 19.80 -1.68
N VAL A 138 15.65 18.50 -1.48
CA VAL A 138 16.61 17.71 -2.26
C VAL A 138 15.84 16.99 -3.36
N PHE A 139 15.89 17.40 -4.62
CA PHE A 139 15.08 16.75 -5.67
C PHE A 139 15.87 15.64 -6.40
N SER A 140 16.23 14.57 -5.70
CA SER A 140 16.93 13.44 -6.32
C SER A 140 16.29 12.09 -6.02
N GLN A 141 16.13 11.25 -7.06
CA GLN A 141 15.57 9.90 -6.92
C GLN A 141 16.41 9.00 -6.00
N SER A 142 17.73 9.20 -6.00
CA SER A 142 18.64 8.47 -5.12
C SER A 142 18.44 8.85 -3.65
N ALA A 143 18.20 10.13 -3.35
CA ALA A 143 17.90 10.55 -1.98
C ALA A 143 16.62 9.89 -1.46
N THR A 144 15.58 9.77 -2.27
CA THR A 144 14.32 9.09 -1.87
C THR A 144 14.58 7.67 -1.40
N LYS A 145 15.39 6.93 -2.15
CA LYS A 145 15.76 5.55 -1.81
C LYS A 145 16.61 5.50 -0.54
N VAL A 146 17.56 6.42 -0.37
CA VAL A 146 18.39 6.49 0.84
C VAL A 146 17.54 6.75 2.08
N PHE A 147 16.63 7.73 2.05
CA PHE A 147 15.73 8.01 3.18
C PHE A 147 14.82 6.81 3.49
N ALA A 148 14.27 6.15 2.47
CA ALA A 148 13.44 4.95 2.65
C ALA A 148 14.23 3.78 3.29
N VAL A 149 15.45 3.53 2.85
CA VAL A 149 16.31 2.48 3.43
C VAL A 149 16.72 2.84 4.86
N VAL A 150 17.11 4.08 5.11
CA VAL A 150 17.52 4.56 6.44
C VAL A 150 16.36 4.42 7.44
N VAL A 151 15.14 4.82 7.08
CA VAL A 151 13.99 4.67 7.98
C VAL A 151 13.68 3.20 8.25
N LEU A 152 13.76 2.32 7.24
CA LEU A 152 13.55 0.88 7.43
C LEU A 152 14.60 0.27 8.36
N VAL A 153 15.88 0.62 8.20
CA VAL A 153 16.96 0.14 9.07
C VAL A 153 16.78 0.62 10.50
N ILE A 154 16.46 1.92 10.69
CA ILE A 154 16.22 2.49 12.02
C ILE A 154 15.02 1.81 12.69
N LEU A 155 13.89 1.68 12.00
CA LEU A 155 12.69 1.07 12.57
C LEU A 155 12.90 -0.42 12.88
N THR A 156 13.63 -1.13 12.02
CA THR A 156 13.98 -2.54 12.27
C THR A 156 14.90 -2.65 13.49
N ALA A 157 15.88 -1.76 13.64
CA ALA A 157 16.75 -1.72 14.81
C ALA A 157 15.98 -1.37 16.10
N LEU A 158 15.01 -0.45 16.03
CA LEU A 158 14.14 -0.11 17.15
C LEU A 158 13.25 -1.28 17.58
N ASN A 159 12.72 -2.05 16.63
CA ASN A 159 11.98 -3.27 16.91
C ASN A 159 12.89 -4.29 17.66
N PHE A 160 14.12 -4.51 17.16
CA PHE A 160 15.08 -5.41 17.80
C PHE A 160 15.50 -4.96 19.21
N ALA A 161 15.57 -3.65 19.45
CA ALA A 161 15.92 -3.09 20.75
C ALA A 161 14.81 -3.23 21.82
N GLY A 162 13.63 -3.74 21.46
CA GLY A 162 12.53 -3.98 22.41
C GLY A 162 11.96 -2.71 23.05
N LEU A 163 12.15 -1.54 22.41
CA LEU A 163 11.62 -0.28 22.92
C LEU A 163 10.10 -0.30 22.79
N ARG A 164 9.41 -0.55 23.92
CA ARG A 164 7.95 -0.49 24.05
C ARG A 164 7.49 0.95 23.90
N SER A 165 7.44 1.44 22.67
CA SER A 165 6.94 2.77 22.40
C SER A 165 5.48 2.66 22.01
N GLY A 166 4.63 2.80 23.04
CA GLY A 166 3.18 2.84 22.88
C GLY A 166 2.73 4.18 22.31
N TYR A 167 2.97 4.43 21.02
CA TYR A 167 2.28 5.50 20.30
C TYR A 167 0.94 4.96 19.81
N HIS A 168 -0.02 4.91 20.74
CA HIS A 168 -1.42 4.77 20.38
C HIS A 168 -2.09 6.14 20.41
N ARG A 169 -2.79 6.43 19.30
CA ARG A 169 -3.66 7.57 18.97
C ARG A 169 -2.98 8.65 18.15
N LEU A 170 -3.32 8.69 16.86
CA LEU A 170 -3.16 9.89 16.04
C LEU A 170 -4.52 10.47 15.67
N PHE A 171 -4.54 11.78 15.85
CA PHE A 171 -5.57 12.75 15.59
C PHE A 171 -6.16 12.57 14.18
N ALA A 172 -7.47 12.32 14.14
CA ALA A 172 -8.30 12.66 12.99
C ALA A 172 -8.60 14.16 13.06
N GLY A 173 -8.19 14.91 12.04
CA GLY A 173 -8.44 16.34 11.96
C GLY A 173 -7.95 16.92 10.65
N ALA A 174 -8.56 16.53 9.53
CA ALA A 174 -8.42 17.28 8.28
C ALA A 174 -9.35 18.49 8.37
N VAL A 175 -8.78 19.70 8.50
CA VAL A 175 -9.48 20.97 8.35
C VAL A 175 -8.87 21.68 7.14
N PHE A 176 -9.72 22.25 6.28
CA PHE A 176 -9.37 22.77 4.96
C PHE A 176 -8.93 24.25 5.03
N THR A 177 -7.76 24.59 4.46
CA THR A 177 -7.33 25.96 4.12
C THR A 177 -7.59 26.31 2.67
N ARG A 178 -7.51 27.61 2.38
CA ARG A 178 -7.65 28.19 1.04
C ARG A 178 -6.27 28.55 0.49
N ASP A 179 -5.99 28.20 -0.75
CA ASP A 179 -4.75 28.55 -1.47
C ASP A 179 -5.06 28.73 -2.97
N ILE A 180 -5.47 29.96 -3.32
CA ILE A 180 -5.98 30.31 -4.65
C ILE A 180 -4.90 30.20 -5.73
N GLU A 181 -3.62 30.40 -5.39
CA GLU A 181 -2.50 30.33 -6.34
C GLU A 181 -2.24 28.91 -6.85
N HIS A 182 -2.65 27.90 -6.08
CA HIS A 182 -2.44 26.48 -6.41
C HIS A 182 -3.75 25.75 -6.73
N GLY A 183 -4.83 26.48 -7.02
CA GLY A 183 -6.12 25.91 -7.41
C GLY A 183 -6.92 25.30 -6.26
N ILE A 184 -6.67 25.73 -5.01
CA ILE A 184 -7.36 25.29 -3.80
C ILE A 184 -8.29 26.40 -3.31
N ASP A 185 -9.59 26.13 -3.24
CA ASP A 185 -10.59 27.14 -2.91
C ASP A 185 -11.72 26.57 -2.03
N TYR A 186 -12.76 27.37 -1.76
CA TYR A 186 -13.97 26.86 -1.13
C TYR A 186 -14.58 25.72 -1.94
N LEU A 187 -15.23 24.81 -1.21
CA LEU A 187 -16.05 23.74 -1.78
C LEU A 187 -17.07 24.32 -2.76
N SER A 188 -16.90 24.00 -4.04
CA SER A 188 -17.79 24.45 -5.11
C SER A 188 -18.44 23.26 -5.80
N ARG A 189 -19.75 23.38 -6.04
CA ARG A 189 -20.50 22.40 -6.85
C ARG A 189 -20.00 22.36 -8.28
N GLU A 190 -19.59 23.49 -8.84
CA GLU A 190 -19.09 23.57 -10.22
C GLU A 190 -17.77 22.80 -10.38
N ARG A 191 -16.86 22.93 -9.41
CA ARG A 191 -15.61 22.14 -9.38
C ARG A 191 -15.89 20.67 -9.19
N LEU A 192 -16.83 20.31 -8.31
CA LEU A 192 -17.23 18.92 -8.13
C LEU A 192 -17.76 18.31 -9.43
N THR A 193 -18.57 19.05 -10.19
CA THR A 193 -19.06 18.60 -11.51
C THR A 193 -17.94 18.50 -12.54
N ALA A 194 -16.98 19.43 -12.54
CA ALA A 194 -15.82 19.38 -13.43
C ALA A 194 -14.88 18.20 -13.12
N ASN A 195 -14.82 17.79 -11.85
CA ASN A 195 -14.03 16.65 -11.39
C ASN A 195 -14.79 15.32 -11.38
N TRP A 196 -16.07 15.30 -11.79
CA TRP A 196 -16.93 14.13 -11.61
C TRP A 196 -16.54 12.94 -12.50
N GLU A 197 -16.32 13.20 -13.78
CA GLU A 197 -16.06 12.19 -14.82
C GLU A 197 -14.57 11.88 -14.99
N PRO A 198 -14.17 10.66 -15.37
CA PRO A 198 -12.76 10.32 -15.58
C PRO A 198 -12.08 11.09 -16.70
N HIS A 199 -10.77 11.29 -16.53
CA HIS A 199 -9.93 11.93 -17.53
C HIS A 199 -8.53 11.30 -17.55
N TYR A 200 -8.46 10.15 -18.23
CA TYR A 200 -7.24 9.35 -18.37
C TYR A 200 -6.23 9.87 -19.39
N SER A 201 -6.42 11.09 -19.92
CA SER A 201 -5.52 11.64 -20.93
C SER A 201 -4.20 12.13 -20.34
N VAL A 202 -3.18 12.17 -21.20
CA VAL A 202 -1.90 12.80 -20.88
C VAL A 202 -2.12 14.28 -20.57
N THR A 203 -1.56 14.74 -19.45
CA THR A 203 -1.65 16.12 -18.97
C THR A 203 -0.23 16.69 -18.87
N ASN A 204 -0.04 17.88 -19.42
CA ASN A 204 1.22 18.61 -19.30
C ASN A 204 1.22 19.35 -17.95
N CYS A 205 2.04 18.88 -17.02
CA CYS A 205 2.19 19.47 -15.71
C CYS A 205 3.36 20.46 -15.72
N SER A 206 3.10 21.70 -15.31
CA SER A 206 4.12 22.70 -15.03
C SER A 206 4.02 23.07 -13.55
N PHE A 207 4.91 22.54 -12.74
CA PHE A 207 4.91 22.78 -11.29
C PHE A 207 6.31 23.19 -10.81
N GLU A 208 6.39 24.30 -10.08
CA GLU A 208 7.63 24.86 -9.51
C GLU A 208 8.83 24.88 -10.50
N GLY A 209 8.57 25.25 -11.77
CA GLY A 209 9.61 25.37 -12.81
C GLY A 209 10.05 24.06 -13.46
N THR A 210 9.50 22.92 -13.05
CA THR A 210 9.68 21.62 -13.71
C THR A 210 8.48 21.30 -14.59
N THR A 211 8.74 20.99 -15.87
CA THR A 211 7.72 20.52 -16.80
C THR A 211 7.85 19.01 -16.97
N PHE A 212 6.79 18.28 -16.67
CA PHE A 212 6.72 16.85 -16.93
C PHE A 212 5.35 16.49 -17.49
N THR A 213 5.32 15.45 -18.32
CA THR A 213 4.08 14.92 -18.88
C THR A 213 3.65 13.71 -18.10
N THR A 214 2.37 13.64 -17.74
CA THR A 214 1.82 12.41 -17.17
C THR A 214 1.79 11.32 -18.24
N LYS A 215 1.85 10.06 -17.80
CA LYS A 215 1.66 8.94 -18.71
C LYS A 215 0.17 8.74 -18.94
N HIS A 216 -0.17 8.04 -20.02
CA HIS A 216 -1.53 7.60 -20.23
C HIS A 216 -1.87 6.53 -19.20
N GLU A 217 -2.93 6.77 -18.43
CA GLU A 217 -3.38 5.89 -17.36
C GLU A 217 -4.64 5.13 -17.78
N SER A 218 -5.03 4.12 -17.00
CA SER A 218 -6.28 3.40 -17.20
C SER A 218 -6.96 3.15 -15.85
N PHE A 219 -8.23 2.76 -15.88
CA PHE A 219 -8.96 2.32 -14.70
C PHE A 219 -8.17 1.30 -13.87
N PHE A 220 -7.62 0.26 -14.51
CA PHE A 220 -6.89 -0.79 -13.81
C PHE A 220 -5.56 -0.31 -13.23
N SER A 221 -4.91 0.68 -13.85
CA SER A 221 -3.71 1.31 -13.30
C SER A 221 -4.03 2.05 -11.99
N VAL A 222 -5.05 2.91 -12.02
CA VAL A 222 -5.50 3.66 -10.83
C VAL A 222 -6.03 2.72 -9.75
N PHE A 223 -6.78 1.69 -10.13
CA PHE A 223 -7.23 0.63 -9.22
C PHE A 223 -6.04 -0.06 -8.56
N GLY A 224 -5.01 -0.45 -9.31
CA GLY A 224 -3.83 -1.12 -8.77
C GLY A 224 -3.08 -0.27 -7.74
N VAL A 225 -2.93 1.03 -8.00
CA VAL A 225 -2.32 1.98 -7.05
C VAL A 225 -3.15 2.09 -5.78
N LEU A 226 -4.48 2.22 -5.90
CA LEU A 226 -5.34 2.36 -4.73
C LEU A 226 -5.50 1.04 -3.94
N PHE A 227 -5.55 -0.10 -4.63
CA PHE A 227 -5.70 -1.43 -4.02
C PHE A 227 -4.51 -1.78 -3.12
N ALA A 228 -3.31 -1.29 -3.43
CA ALA A 228 -2.13 -1.47 -2.58
C ALA A 228 -2.34 -0.91 -1.15
N ASN A 229 -3.20 0.09 -0.98
CA ASN A 229 -3.54 0.68 0.33
C ASN A 229 -4.49 -0.17 1.16
N PHE A 230 -5.16 -1.15 0.56
CA PHE A 230 -6.05 -2.07 1.26
C PHE A 230 -5.36 -3.37 1.69
N ILE A 231 -4.06 -3.51 1.40
CA ILE A 231 -3.22 -4.61 1.89
C ILE A 231 -3.00 -4.43 3.40
N GLY A 232 -3.17 -5.51 4.18
CA GLY A 232 -2.96 -5.48 5.63
C GLY A 232 -4.23 -5.32 6.47
N VAL A 233 -5.40 -5.46 5.86
CA VAL A 233 -6.72 -5.48 6.52
C VAL A 233 -6.90 -6.55 7.61
N LEU A 234 -5.97 -7.49 7.78
CA LEU A 234 -6.01 -8.50 8.85
C LEU A 234 -4.98 -8.24 9.96
N ALA A 235 -4.57 -6.98 10.15
CA ALA A 235 -3.62 -6.62 11.20
C ALA A 235 -4.12 -6.99 12.61
N GLY A 236 -5.42 -6.87 12.88
CA GLY A 236 -6.02 -7.26 14.16
C GLY A 236 -5.93 -8.76 14.41
N VAL A 237 -6.10 -9.59 13.37
CA VAL A 237 -5.92 -11.05 13.46
C VAL A 237 -4.46 -11.42 13.77
N ASN A 238 -3.49 -10.69 13.24
CA ASN A 238 -2.06 -10.91 13.55
C ASN A 238 -1.69 -10.57 15.01
N MET A 239 -2.48 -9.72 15.67
CA MET A 239 -2.29 -9.35 17.08
C MET A 239 -3.25 -10.07 18.02
N SER A 240 -3.98 -11.09 17.51
CA SER A 240 -5.03 -11.80 18.23
C SER A 240 -4.60 -12.46 19.55
N ALA A 241 -3.32 -12.83 19.67
CA ALA A 241 -2.74 -13.41 20.88
C ALA A 241 -2.74 -12.46 22.09
N ASN A 242 -2.79 -11.14 21.85
CA ASN A 242 -2.72 -10.10 22.87
C ASN A 242 -4.09 -9.51 23.23
N LEU A 243 -5.18 -10.07 22.68
CA LEU A 243 -6.53 -9.59 22.92
C LEU A 243 -7.13 -10.25 24.18
N ALA A 244 -7.93 -9.47 24.91
CA ALA A 244 -8.65 -9.99 26.08
C ALA A 244 -9.76 -10.95 25.65
N ASN A 245 -10.55 -10.59 24.63
CA ASN A 245 -11.62 -11.43 24.06
C ASN A 245 -11.48 -11.49 22.54
N PRO A 246 -10.57 -12.32 22.00
CA PRO A 246 -10.19 -12.25 20.59
C PRO A 246 -11.36 -12.50 19.63
N LEU A 247 -12.32 -13.37 19.98
CA LEU A 247 -13.52 -13.61 19.17
C LEU A 247 -14.35 -12.35 18.94
N LYS A 248 -14.58 -11.57 19.99
CA LYS A 248 -15.39 -10.34 19.93
C LYS A 248 -14.58 -9.16 19.41
N ASP A 249 -13.35 -9.03 19.91
CA ASP A 249 -12.50 -7.87 19.66
C ASP A 249 -12.00 -7.83 18.20
N ILE A 250 -11.73 -8.99 17.58
CA ILE A 250 -11.37 -9.05 16.15
C ILE A 250 -12.55 -8.62 15.29
N ALA A 251 -13.75 -9.19 15.53
CA ALA A 251 -14.92 -8.91 14.71
C ALA A 251 -15.31 -7.44 14.78
N GLN A 252 -15.37 -6.86 15.99
CA GLN A 252 -15.70 -5.45 16.18
C GLN A 252 -14.59 -4.53 15.67
N GLY A 253 -13.32 -4.87 15.93
CA GLY A 253 -12.17 -4.08 15.50
C GLY A 253 -12.07 -3.96 13.99
N GLU A 254 -12.02 -5.09 13.27
CA GLU A 254 -11.79 -5.08 11.82
C GLU A 254 -12.99 -4.49 11.05
N LEU A 255 -14.22 -4.83 11.44
CA LEU A 255 -15.42 -4.28 10.77
C LEU A 255 -15.57 -2.76 11.01
N SER A 256 -15.31 -2.29 12.23
CA SER A 256 -15.38 -0.84 12.52
C SER A 256 -14.23 -0.09 11.86
N ALA A 257 -13.03 -0.64 11.82
CA ALA A 257 -11.89 -0.05 11.12
C ALA A 257 -12.16 0.09 9.62
N LEU A 258 -12.67 -0.97 8.96
CA LEU A 258 -13.06 -0.93 7.55
C LEU A 258 -14.14 0.13 7.28
N GLY A 259 -15.19 0.16 8.12
CA GLY A 259 -16.28 1.12 7.99
C GLY A 259 -15.82 2.58 8.14
N VAL A 260 -15.06 2.87 9.20
CA VAL A 260 -14.52 4.22 9.44
C VAL A 260 -13.58 4.64 8.31
N SER A 261 -12.70 3.74 7.85
CA SER A 261 -11.77 4.02 6.75
C SER A 261 -12.51 4.31 5.45
N TYR A 262 -13.56 3.55 5.13
CA TYR A 262 -14.39 3.78 3.96
C TYR A 262 -15.08 5.15 4.01
N VAL A 263 -15.72 5.49 5.14
CA VAL A 263 -16.40 6.79 5.29
C VAL A 263 -15.41 7.94 5.18
N LEU A 264 -14.23 7.83 5.81
CA LEU A 264 -13.19 8.85 5.71
C LEU A 264 -12.69 9.02 4.28
N CYS A 265 -12.41 7.93 3.57
CA CYS A 265 -12.00 7.98 2.16
C CYS A 265 -13.09 8.61 1.28
N PHE A 266 -14.35 8.20 1.46
CA PHE A 266 -15.49 8.74 0.71
C PHE A 266 -15.63 10.26 0.89
N VAL A 267 -15.66 10.73 2.14
CA VAL A 267 -15.77 12.15 2.46
C VAL A 267 -14.56 12.91 1.92
N PHE A 268 -13.35 12.37 2.09
CA PHE A 268 -12.13 13.04 1.64
C PHE A 268 -12.07 13.18 0.11
N MET A 269 -12.50 12.16 -0.65
CA MET A 269 -12.58 12.24 -2.11
C MET A 269 -13.58 13.29 -2.60
N LEU A 270 -14.75 13.40 -1.96
CA LEU A 270 -15.72 14.45 -2.27
C LEU A 270 -15.16 15.86 -2.00
N LEU A 271 -14.44 16.02 -0.89
CA LEU A 271 -13.85 17.29 -0.51
C LEU A 271 -12.71 17.71 -1.45
N LEU A 272 -11.85 16.77 -1.87
CA LEU A 272 -10.84 17.03 -2.89
C LEU A 272 -11.48 17.41 -4.23
N GLY A 273 -12.50 16.67 -4.68
CA GLY A 273 -13.20 16.94 -5.92
C GLY A 273 -13.93 18.28 -5.94
N ALA A 274 -14.45 18.74 -4.79
CA ALA A 274 -15.15 20.01 -4.69
C ALA A 274 -14.23 21.21 -4.41
N GLY A 275 -13.06 20.99 -3.79
CA GLY A 275 -12.18 22.06 -3.31
C GLY A 275 -10.95 22.35 -4.17
N VAL A 276 -10.62 21.48 -5.13
CA VAL A 276 -9.35 21.52 -5.87
C VAL A 276 -9.56 21.42 -7.37
N ASP A 277 -8.83 22.24 -8.13
CA ASP A 277 -8.81 22.13 -9.59
C ASP A 277 -8.15 20.83 -10.07
N ARG A 278 -8.69 20.23 -11.13
CA ARG A 278 -8.20 18.95 -11.69
C ARG A 278 -6.70 18.94 -11.96
N ALA A 279 -6.17 20.04 -12.51
CA ALA A 279 -4.75 20.14 -12.82
C ALA A 279 -3.89 20.04 -11.55
N ALA A 280 -4.30 20.67 -10.45
CA ALA A 280 -3.60 20.58 -9.18
C ALA A 280 -3.72 19.18 -8.57
N LEU A 281 -4.88 18.51 -8.70
CA LEU A 281 -5.06 17.12 -8.27
C LEU A 281 -4.12 16.14 -8.99
N VAL A 282 -3.89 16.33 -10.29
CA VAL A 282 -3.04 15.45 -11.11
C VAL A 282 -1.55 15.79 -10.98
N CYS A 283 -1.21 17.08 -10.96
CA CYS A 283 0.17 17.54 -11.05
C CYS A 283 0.86 17.73 -9.69
N ASP A 284 0.11 18.04 -8.63
CA ASP A 284 0.67 18.18 -7.28
C ASP A 284 0.31 16.95 -6.42
N SER A 285 1.32 16.14 -6.14
CA SER A 285 1.14 14.94 -5.31
C SER A 285 1.08 15.24 -3.80
N MET A 286 1.46 16.45 -3.36
CA MET A 286 1.28 16.95 -1.99
C MET A 286 0.09 17.92 -1.90
N VAL A 287 -0.86 17.88 -2.84
CA VAL A 287 -2.03 18.76 -2.82
C VAL A 287 -2.80 18.65 -1.51
N SER A 288 -2.91 17.44 -0.94
CA SER A 288 -3.53 17.18 0.37
C SER A 288 -2.83 17.90 1.54
N GLU A 289 -1.53 18.15 1.46
CA GLU A 289 -0.79 18.95 2.45
C GLU A 289 -1.14 20.44 2.33
N ARG A 290 -1.20 20.96 1.10
CA ARG A 290 -1.50 22.39 0.84
C ARG A 290 -2.92 22.77 1.25
N ILE A 291 -3.84 21.82 1.10
CA ILE A 291 -5.24 21.99 1.52
C ILE A 291 -5.37 21.92 3.05
N SER A 292 -4.39 21.41 3.79
CA SER A 292 -4.49 21.30 5.25
C SER A 292 -4.25 22.62 5.97
N LEU A 293 -5.13 22.96 6.92
CA LEU A 293 -5.09 24.21 7.67
C LEU A 293 -3.78 24.46 8.40
N THR A 294 -3.17 23.39 8.88
CA THR A 294 -1.83 23.44 9.43
C THR A 294 -0.99 22.38 8.74
N LYS A 295 -0.18 22.82 7.77
CA LYS A 295 0.80 21.97 7.07
C LYS A 295 1.56 21.07 8.04
N VAL A 296 2.03 21.63 9.16
CA VAL A 296 2.77 20.92 10.21
C VAL A 296 1.97 19.76 10.84
N PHE A 297 0.68 19.93 11.12
CA PHE A 297 -0.13 18.87 11.73
C PHE A 297 -0.46 17.76 10.73
N PHE A 298 -0.71 18.11 9.48
CA PHE A 298 -0.95 17.10 8.44
C PHE A 298 0.32 16.29 8.16
N LEU A 299 1.46 16.96 8.00
CA LEU A 299 2.73 16.31 7.71
C LEU A 299 3.20 15.44 8.89
N SER A 300 3.06 15.91 10.13
CA SER A 300 3.34 15.08 11.30
C SER A 300 2.39 13.88 11.41
N GLY A 301 1.09 14.06 11.12
CA GLY A 301 0.12 12.96 11.06
C GLY A 301 0.50 11.91 10.02
N LEU A 302 0.84 12.35 8.80
CA LEU A 302 1.33 11.50 7.72
C LEU A 302 2.56 10.71 8.14
N TYR A 303 3.56 11.36 8.73
CA TYR A 303 4.79 10.69 9.16
C TYR A 303 4.54 9.67 10.25
N ILE A 304 3.80 10.02 11.30
CA ILE A 304 3.60 9.09 12.40
C ILE A 304 2.71 7.91 11.96
N SER A 305 1.74 8.14 11.06
CA SER A 305 0.96 7.06 10.42
C SER A 305 1.87 6.12 9.62
N CYS A 306 2.73 6.64 8.75
CA CYS A 306 3.67 5.83 7.96
C CYS A 306 4.62 5.01 8.85
N LEU A 307 5.20 5.64 9.89
CA LEU A 307 6.09 4.96 10.83
C LEU A 307 5.35 3.85 11.60
N SER A 308 4.13 4.12 12.05
CA SER A 308 3.30 3.12 12.75
C SER A 308 2.93 1.94 11.85
N SER A 309 2.58 2.20 10.59
CA SER A 309 2.30 1.15 9.60
C SER A 309 3.52 0.26 9.34
N ILE A 310 4.71 0.84 9.16
CA ILE A 310 5.95 0.08 8.93
C ILE A 310 6.28 -0.82 10.12
N ILE A 311 6.13 -0.31 11.35
CA ILE A 311 6.36 -1.10 12.56
C ILE A 311 5.35 -2.24 12.64
N SER A 312 4.05 -1.93 12.48
CA SER A 312 2.98 -2.92 12.59
C SER A 312 3.13 -4.06 11.56
N SER A 313 3.43 -3.73 10.30
CA SER A 313 3.60 -4.71 9.24
C SER A 313 4.88 -5.54 9.41
N SER A 314 5.97 -4.95 9.88
CA SER A 314 7.23 -5.65 10.17
C SER A 314 7.04 -6.70 11.28
N LEU A 315 6.41 -6.30 12.39
CA LEU A 315 6.11 -7.20 13.52
C LEU A 315 5.14 -8.32 13.11
N GLY A 316 4.08 -7.98 12.37
CA GLY A 316 3.12 -8.95 11.88
C GLY A 316 3.76 -9.99 10.95
N THR A 317 4.65 -9.55 10.06
CA THR A 317 5.34 -10.43 9.09
C THR A 317 6.29 -11.39 9.80
N SER A 318 7.11 -10.90 10.75
CA SER A 318 8.03 -11.74 11.52
C SER A 318 7.32 -12.86 12.27
N ARG A 319 6.14 -12.59 12.85
CA ARG A 319 5.32 -13.61 13.53
C ARG A 319 4.81 -14.69 12.59
N VAL A 320 4.39 -14.30 11.38
CA VAL A 320 3.95 -15.28 10.36
C VAL A 320 5.11 -16.18 9.94
N VAL A 321 6.29 -15.59 9.68
CA VAL A 321 7.50 -16.36 9.31
C VAL A 321 7.91 -17.32 10.43
N GLN A 322 7.92 -16.86 11.69
CA GLN A 322 8.19 -17.71 12.86
C GLN A 322 7.17 -18.84 13.00
N GLY A 323 5.88 -18.58 12.76
CA GLY A 323 4.83 -19.60 12.77
C GLY A 323 5.05 -20.70 11.73
N ILE A 324 5.46 -20.31 10.51
CA ILE A 324 5.80 -21.27 9.44
C ILE A 324 7.03 -22.09 9.82
N ALA A 325 8.06 -21.44 10.38
CA ALA A 325 9.29 -22.10 10.80
C ALA A 325 9.03 -23.11 11.92
N ALA A 326 8.20 -22.76 12.92
CA ALA A 326 7.85 -23.62 14.05
C ALA A 326 7.10 -24.90 13.63
N GLU A 327 6.42 -24.90 12.49
CA GLU A 327 5.78 -26.09 11.94
C GLU A 327 6.73 -27.00 11.14
N GLY A 328 7.99 -26.60 10.95
CA GLY A 328 9.02 -27.39 10.26
C GLY A 328 8.72 -27.62 8.77
N LEU A 329 7.89 -26.76 8.15
CA LEU A 329 7.48 -26.91 6.75
C LEU A 329 8.61 -26.65 5.76
N LEU A 330 9.57 -25.79 6.13
CA LEU A 330 10.74 -25.44 5.33
C LEU A 330 12.01 -25.67 6.17
N PRO A 331 12.81 -26.71 5.85
CA PRO A 331 14.03 -27.01 6.60
C PRO A 331 15.02 -25.83 6.65
N SER A 332 15.01 -24.97 5.63
CA SER A 332 15.84 -23.76 5.55
C SER A 332 15.44 -22.66 6.54
N LEU A 333 14.23 -22.68 7.08
CA LEU A 333 13.74 -21.68 8.05
C LEU A 333 13.87 -22.14 9.51
N ASN A 334 14.28 -23.39 9.76
CA ASN A 334 14.35 -23.95 11.11
C ASN A 334 15.30 -23.19 12.06
N PHE A 335 16.29 -22.45 11.52
CA PHE A 335 17.17 -21.59 12.34
C PHE A 335 16.44 -20.43 13.02
N LEU A 336 15.22 -20.08 12.56
CA LEU A 336 14.40 -19.01 13.13
C LEU A 336 13.58 -19.48 14.34
N VAL A 337 13.58 -20.78 14.63
CA VAL A 337 12.89 -21.37 15.79
C VAL A 337 13.89 -21.49 16.92
N GLU A 338 13.86 -20.54 17.86
CA GLU A 338 14.63 -20.67 19.10
C GLU A 338 13.85 -21.58 20.07
N GLU A 339 14.39 -22.76 20.39
CA GLU A 339 13.84 -23.62 21.45
C GLU A 339 14.16 -23.00 22.82
N ASP A 340 13.13 -22.57 23.56
CA ASP A 340 13.30 -22.11 24.94
C ASP A 340 13.65 -23.31 25.83
N SER A 341 14.89 -23.39 26.32
CA SER A 341 15.42 -24.54 27.05
C SER A 341 14.78 -24.76 28.43
N ASP A 342 13.89 -23.88 28.88
CA ASP A 342 13.31 -23.89 30.24
C ASP A 342 11.77 -23.90 30.31
N ASN A 343 11.05 -24.17 29.22
CA ASN A 343 9.60 -24.38 29.33
C ASN A 343 9.03 -25.28 28.24
N LYS A 344 8.27 -26.30 28.66
CA LYS A 344 7.44 -27.18 27.81
C LYS A 344 6.25 -26.46 27.17
N ASN A 345 6.50 -25.32 26.53
CA ASN A 345 5.55 -24.60 25.68
C ASN A 345 6.35 -23.79 24.65
N PRO A 346 6.44 -24.23 23.39
CA PRO A 346 7.23 -23.58 22.32
C PRO A 346 6.66 -22.23 21.85
N LEU A 347 5.88 -21.52 22.68
CA LEU A 347 5.15 -20.30 22.32
C LEU A 347 5.50 -19.08 23.20
N LYS A 348 6.46 -19.19 24.13
CA LYS A 348 6.70 -18.14 25.14
C LYS A 348 7.79 -17.11 24.79
N ARG A 349 8.54 -17.29 23.72
CA ARG A 349 9.47 -16.27 23.21
C ARG A 349 9.12 -15.88 21.77
N GLN A 350 7.94 -15.28 21.63
CA GLN A 350 7.68 -14.40 20.48
C GLN A 350 8.56 -13.17 20.68
N TYR A 351 9.72 -13.18 20.02
CA TYR A 351 10.56 -11.99 19.96
C TYR A 351 9.76 -10.86 19.31
N TRP A 352 9.82 -9.72 20.00
CA TRP A 352 9.33 -8.42 19.60
C TRP A 352 10.14 -7.91 18.41
#